data_AF-A0A2M7AFQ5-F1
#
_entry.id   AF-A0A2M7AFQ5-F1
#
_cell.length_a   1.000
_cell.length_b   1.000
_cell.length_c   1.000
_cell.angle_alpha   90.00
_cell.angle_beta   90.00
_cell.angle_gamma   90.00
#
_symmetry.space_group_name_H-M   'P 1'
#
loop_
_entity.id
_entity.type
_entity.pdbx_description
1 polymer ?
#
loop_
_entity_poly.entity_id
_entity_poly.type
_entity_poly.pdbx_seq_one_letter_code
_entity_poly.pdbx_strand_id
1 'polypeptide(L)'
;MGKNFPEPLDLCNHRAMGVWIHGDGQAELMNFRVASLASGDVDLDHYVIIDFEGWRYFELIEPEAARFEEYSWPYGRSLYKAYREVSAIHNVTGIHLWYNNVPVGKTVTCYLSPIKAIPRVEQTVTNPSITLGGTTITFPVEIETGQYLELRDPDDCKLYSRTGELVRELRPDGDIPVLEAGKNELAFRCEGFPCRPRAYVTVISEGDEVVRR
;
A
#
# COMPACT_ATOMS: atom_id res chain seq x y z
N MET A 1 3.25 15.47 -16.11
CA MET A 1 4.70 15.28 -16.36
C MET A 1 4.94 13.82 -16.73
N GLY A 2 6.13 13.43 -17.19
CA GLY A 2 6.41 12.02 -17.46
C GLY A 2 7.38 11.77 -18.61
N LYS A 3 7.46 10.50 -19.02
CA LYS A 3 8.27 10.04 -20.14
C LYS A 3 7.49 9.02 -20.95
N ASN A 4 7.39 9.27 -22.25
CA ASN A 4 7.01 8.24 -23.22
C ASN A 4 8.25 7.45 -23.63
N PHE A 5 8.08 6.15 -23.79
CA PHE A 5 9.12 5.28 -24.31
C PHE A 5 9.07 5.27 -25.84
N PRO A 6 10.24 5.22 -26.51
CA PRO A 6 10.29 5.20 -27.97
C PRO A 6 9.64 3.93 -28.53
N GLU A 7 9.73 2.83 -27.80
CA GLU A 7 9.08 1.55 -28.06
C GLU A 7 8.42 1.05 -26.77
N PRO A 8 7.30 0.31 -26.87
CA PRO A 8 6.68 -0.29 -25.69
C PRO A 8 7.61 -1.28 -24.98
N LEU A 9 7.51 -1.34 -23.65
CA LEU A 9 8.26 -2.24 -22.79
C LEU A 9 7.36 -3.35 -22.25
N ASP A 10 7.90 -4.57 -22.20
CA ASP A 10 7.30 -5.67 -21.44
C ASP A 10 7.84 -5.67 -20.01
N LEU A 11 6.98 -5.31 -19.04
CA LEU A 11 7.28 -5.27 -17.62
C LEU A 11 6.60 -6.41 -16.85
N CYS A 12 6.21 -7.51 -17.50
CA CYS A 12 5.56 -8.66 -16.84
C CYS A 12 6.33 -9.21 -15.64
N ASN A 13 7.67 -9.12 -15.66
CA ASN A 13 8.55 -9.57 -14.59
C ASN A 13 8.97 -8.42 -13.63
N HIS A 14 8.54 -7.18 -13.87
CA HIS A 14 8.93 -5.99 -13.13
C HIS A 14 7.71 -5.09 -12.85
N ARG A 15 6.71 -5.67 -12.18
CA ARG A 15 5.38 -5.06 -12.03
C ARG A 15 5.27 -3.99 -10.93
N ALA A 16 6.34 -3.72 -10.19
CA ALA A 16 6.38 -2.68 -9.17
C ALA A 16 7.35 -1.56 -9.56
N MET A 17 7.26 -0.41 -8.90
CA MET A 17 8.18 0.70 -9.12
C MET A 17 8.98 1.01 -7.84
N GLY A 18 10.27 1.26 -7.98
CA GLY A 18 11.14 1.76 -6.93
C GLY A 18 11.65 3.15 -7.25
N VAL A 19 11.53 4.10 -6.32
CA VAL A 19 11.94 5.51 -6.53
C VAL A 19 12.39 6.16 -5.23
N TRP A 20 13.45 6.96 -5.29
CA TRP A 20 13.78 7.93 -4.24
C TRP A 20 13.09 9.25 -4.53
N ILE A 21 12.44 9.79 -3.52
CA ILE A 21 11.73 11.07 -3.58
C ILE A 21 12.36 11.99 -2.54
N HIS A 22 12.74 13.19 -2.94
CA HIS A 22 13.12 14.26 -2.02
C HIS A 22 11.89 15.11 -1.75
N GLY A 23 11.44 15.16 -0.50
CA GLY A 23 10.31 15.99 -0.07
C GLY A 23 10.74 17.25 0.69
N ASP A 24 9.82 18.20 0.81
CA ASP A 24 9.94 19.42 1.60
C ASP A 24 8.93 19.49 2.77
N GLY A 25 8.21 18.38 3.03
CA GLY A 25 7.29 18.23 4.14
C GLY A 25 5.95 18.97 4.01
N GLN A 26 5.59 19.47 2.83
CA GLN A 26 4.43 20.33 2.65
C GLN A 26 3.12 19.60 2.28
N ALA A 27 3.12 18.26 2.37
CA ALA A 27 1.96 17.37 2.22
C ALA A 27 1.30 17.36 0.84
N GLU A 28 2.07 17.63 -0.21
CA GLU A 28 1.64 17.47 -1.59
C GLU A 28 1.41 15.99 -1.92
N LEU A 29 0.65 15.75 -2.98
CA LEU A 29 0.33 14.41 -3.44
C LEU A 29 1.02 14.14 -4.78
N MET A 30 2.01 13.25 -4.78
CA MET A 30 2.61 12.73 -6.00
C MET A 30 1.88 11.47 -6.45
N ASN A 31 1.47 11.41 -7.72
CA ASN A 31 0.90 10.23 -8.34
C ASN A 31 1.84 9.69 -9.44
N PHE A 32 2.15 8.40 -9.36
CA PHE A 32 2.88 7.65 -10.40
C PHE A 32 1.93 6.72 -11.13
N ARG A 33 1.86 6.87 -12.45
CA ARG A 33 1.02 6.05 -13.31
C ARG A 33 1.84 5.44 -14.44
N VAL A 34 1.76 4.13 -14.60
CA VAL A 34 2.24 3.43 -15.79
C VAL A 34 1.22 3.65 -16.92
N ALA A 35 1.70 4.04 -18.09
CA ALA A 35 0.87 4.13 -19.29
C ALA A 35 1.10 2.89 -20.15
N SER A 36 0.02 2.22 -20.55
CA SER A 36 0.05 1.09 -21.46
C SER A 36 -0.95 1.26 -22.60
N LEU A 37 -0.84 0.41 -23.63
CA LEU A 37 -1.75 0.39 -24.77
C LEU A 37 -2.38 -1.00 -24.91
N ALA A 38 -3.64 -1.14 -24.52
CA ALA A 38 -4.46 -2.31 -24.86
C ALA A 38 -5.95 -1.98 -24.85
N SER A 39 -6.74 -2.79 -25.55
CA SER A 39 -8.19 -2.77 -25.38
C SER A 39 -8.54 -3.22 -23.96
N GLY A 40 -9.28 -2.40 -23.21
CA GLY A 40 -9.63 -2.70 -21.82
C GLY A 40 -8.57 -2.29 -20.81
N ASP A 41 -7.56 -1.50 -21.19
CA ASP A 41 -6.56 -1.05 -20.22
C ASP A 41 -7.17 -0.19 -19.09
N VAL A 42 -6.55 -0.27 -17.92
CA VAL A 42 -6.92 0.47 -16.72
C VAL A 42 -5.75 1.27 -16.17
N ASP A 43 -6.07 2.51 -15.82
CA ASP A 43 -5.16 3.43 -15.20
C ASP A 43 -5.05 3.11 -13.71
N LEU A 44 -3.86 2.67 -13.32
CA LEU A 44 -3.53 2.35 -11.94
C LEU A 44 -2.62 3.44 -11.36
N ASP A 45 -3.19 4.17 -10.41
CA ASP A 45 -2.53 5.25 -9.69
C ASP A 45 -1.65 4.70 -8.56
N HIS A 46 -0.61 5.44 -8.18
CA HIS A 46 0.18 5.17 -6.99
C HIS A 46 0.49 6.49 -6.30
N TYR A 47 -0.13 6.73 -5.15
CA TYR A 47 0.01 8.00 -4.43
C TYR A 47 1.10 7.93 -3.37
N VAL A 48 1.90 8.99 -3.29
CA VAL A 48 2.80 9.29 -2.18
C VAL A 48 2.48 10.68 -1.67
N ILE A 49 2.18 10.78 -0.37
CA ILE A 49 2.04 12.07 0.32
C ILE A 49 3.45 12.53 0.70
N ILE A 50 3.79 13.78 0.37
CA ILE A 50 5.09 14.39 0.64
C ILE A 50 5.05 15.10 2.00
N ASP A 51 4.79 14.35 3.06
CA ASP A 51 4.77 14.83 4.46
C ASP A 51 6.12 14.70 5.18
N PHE A 52 7.18 14.50 4.40
CA PHE A 52 8.54 14.27 4.87
C PHE A 52 9.53 15.22 4.21
N GLU A 53 10.61 15.51 4.93
CA GLU A 53 11.74 16.30 4.42
C GLU A 53 12.91 15.39 4.01
N GLY A 54 13.60 15.76 2.94
CA GLY A 54 14.78 15.05 2.45
C GLY A 54 14.44 13.79 1.63
N TRP A 55 15.47 12.97 1.37
CA TRP A 55 15.36 11.78 0.53
C TRP A 55 14.75 10.59 1.27
N ARG A 56 13.71 9.99 0.68
CA ARG A 56 13.10 8.72 1.15
C ARG A 56 12.85 7.78 -0.02
N TYR A 57 13.11 6.49 0.18
CA TYR A 57 12.88 5.44 -0.82
C TYR A 57 11.51 4.80 -0.66
N PHE A 58 10.78 4.70 -1.78
CA PHE A 58 9.46 4.08 -1.88
C PHE A 58 9.45 2.93 -2.87
N GLU A 59 8.72 1.88 -2.49
CA GLU A 59 8.32 0.76 -3.34
C GLU A 59 6.81 0.88 -3.58
N LEU A 60 6.43 1.12 -4.84
CA LEU A 60 5.04 1.27 -5.29
C LEU A 60 4.62 -0.06 -5.90
N ILE A 61 3.93 -0.89 -5.11
CA ILE A 61 3.62 -2.28 -5.44
C ILE A 61 2.13 -2.44 -5.75
N GLU A 62 1.27 -2.03 -4.82
CA GLU A 62 -0.17 -2.07 -4.97
C GLU A 62 -0.66 -0.73 -5.52
N PRO A 63 -1.59 -0.76 -6.49
CA PRO A 63 -2.20 0.45 -6.99
C PRO A 63 -3.15 1.04 -5.95
N GLU A 64 -3.32 2.35 -6.01
CA GLU A 64 -4.30 3.09 -5.24
C GLU A 64 -5.71 2.88 -5.81
N ALA A 65 -6.63 2.47 -4.93
CA ALA A 65 -8.04 2.31 -5.26
C ALA A 65 -8.98 2.84 -4.16
N ALA A 66 -8.50 2.98 -2.92
CA ALA A 66 -9.31 3.40 -1.78
C ALA A 66 -9.64 4.90 -1.85
N ARG A 67 -8.66 5.72 -2.26
CA ARG A 67 -8.78 7.19 -2.34
C ARG A 67 -9.13 7.67 -3.74
N PHE A 68 -9.77 6.82 -4.54
CA PHE A 68 -10.14 7.16 -5.91
C PHE A 68 -10.97 8.46 -5.91
N GLU A 69 -12.08 8.52 -5.17
CA GLU A 69 -12.98 9.69 -5.19
C GLU A 69 -12.41 10.96 -4.51
N GLU A 70 -11.32 10.85 -3.75
CA GLU A 70 -10.74 11.99 -3.01
C GLU A 70 -9.99 12.98 -3.91
N TYR A 71 -9.50 12.51 -5.06
CA TYR A 71 -8.71 13.31 -5.98
C TYR A 71 -9.34 13.31 -7.37
N SER A 72 -8.98 14.27 -8.21
CA SER A 72 -9.34 14.29 -9.63
C SER A 72 -8.08 14.49 -10.45
N TRP A 73 -7.99 13.80 -11.58
CA TRP A 73 -6.82 13.83 -12.45
C TRP A 73 -7.24 14.12 -13.90
N PRO A 74 -6.37 14.75 -14.71
CA PRO A 74 -6.72 15.18 -16.07
C PRO A 74 -6.65 14.03 -17.09
N TYR A 75 -7.32 12.92 -16.81
CA TYR A 75 -7.55 11.80 -17.72
C TYR A 75 -8.89 11.12 -17.42
N GLY A 76 -9.38 10.33 -18.38
CA GLY A 76 -10.63 9.59 -18.23
C GLY A 76 -10.50 8.55 -17.12
N ARG A 77 -11.16 8.80 -15.99
CA ARG A 77 -11.14 7.91 -14.84
C ARG A 77 -12.43 7.10 -14.76
N SER A 78 -12.29 5.84 -14.42
CA SER A 78 -13.42 4.94 -14.23
C SER A 78 -13.12 3.97 -13.10
N LEU A 79 -13.76 4.20 -11.94
CA LEU A 79 -13.63 3.31 -10.80
C LEU A 79 -14.04 1.88 -11.18
N TYR A 80 -15.07 1.76 -12.03
CA TYR A 80 -15.53 0.47 -12.53
C TYR A 80 -14.45 -0.33 -13.26
N LYS A 81 -13.60 0.34 -14.06
CA LYS A 81 -12.47 -0.31 -14.73
C LYS A 81 -11.44 -0.85 -13.73
N ALA A 82 -11.17 -0.13 -12.64
CA ALA A 82 -10.26 -0.57 -11.59
C ALA A 82 -10.64 -1.92 -10.97
N TYR A 83 -11.93 -2.28 -10.97
CA TYR A 83 -12.42 -3.55 -10.46
C TYR A 83 -12.45 -4.70 -11.48
N ARG A 84 -12.51 -4.41 -12.79
CA ARG A 84 -12.76 -5.42 -13.83
C ARG A 84 -11.55 -5.68 -14.72
N GLU A 85 -10.75 -4.65 -14.94
CA GLU A 85 -9.70 -4.65 -15.94
C GLU A 85 -8.31 -4.84 -15.30
N VAL A 86 -7.32 -5.15 -16.12
CA VAL A 86 -5.93 -5.31 -15.70
C VAL A 86 -5.03 -4.43 -16.57
N SER A 87 -4.03 -3.79 -15.97
CA SER A 87 -3.09 -2.98 -16.76
C SER A 87 -2.31 -3.85 -17.73
N ALA A 88 -2.16 -3.37 -18.97
CA ALA A 88 -1.42 -4.07 -20.01
C ALA A 88 0.10 -3.94 -19.81
N ILE A 89 0.60 -4.57 -18.75
CA ILE A 89 1.99 -4.47 -18.28
C ILE A 89 3.02 -5.07 -19.28
N HIS A 90 2.56 -5.84 -20.26
CA HIS A 90 3.38 -6.35 -21.37
C HIS A 90 3.56 -5.33 -22.50
N ASN A 91 2.83 -4.20 -22.48
CA ASN A 91 2.83 -3.18 -23.53
C ASN A 91 2.83 -1.77 -22.94
N VAL A 92 3.84 -1.49 -22.10
CA VAL A 92 4.00 -0.21 -21.40
C VAL A 92 4.64 0.82 -22.31
N THR A 93 3.96 1.93 -22.54
CA THR A 93 4.40 3.00 -23.45
C THR A 93 4.96 4.21 -22.74
N GLY A 94 4.86 4.28 -21.42
CA GLY A 94 5.45 5.37 -20.67
C GLY A 94 5.11 5.38 -19.20
N ILE A 95 5.53 6.45 -18.54
CA ILE A 95 5.18 6.79 -17.17
C ILE A 95 4.68 8.22 -17.12
N HIS A 96 3.53 8.41 -16.50
CA HIS A 96 2.91 9.70 -16.24
C HIS A 96 3.02 10.03 -14.76
N LEU A 97 3.39 11.28 -14.48
CA LEU A 97 3.54 11.82 -13.14
C LEU A 97 2.61 13.01 -12.97
N TRP A 98 1.87 13.02 -11.87
CA TRP A 98 1.03 14.14 -11.46
C TRP A 98 1.39 14.59 -10.05
N TYR A 99 1.27 15.89 -9.81
CA TYR A 99 1.59 16.50 -8.52
C TYR A 99 0.42 17.41 -8.14
N ASN A 100 -0.18 17.14 -7.00
CA ASN A 100 -1.40 17.80 -6.54
C ASN A 100 -1.23 18.31 -5.10
N ASN A 101 -2.24 19.00 -4.57
CA ASN A 101 -2.23 19.56 -3.22
C ASN A 101 -1.09 20.57 -2.96
N VAL A 102 -0.62 21.27 -4.01
CA VAL A 102 0.37 22.35 -3.87
C VAL A 102 -0.24 23.47 -2.99
N PRO A 103 0.36 23.82 -1.84
CA PRO A 103 -0.20 24.83 -0.96
C PRO A 103 -0.26 26.20 -1.62
N VAL A 104 -1.39 26.89 -1.44
CA VAL A 104 -1.63 28.22 -2.04
C VAL A 104 -0.55 29.21 -1.57
N GLY A 105 0.06 29.90 -2.54
CA GLY A 105 1.06 30.94 -2.28
C GLY A 105 2.42 30.43 -1.79
N LYS A 106 2.66 29.11 -1.80
CA LYS A 106 3.95 28.52 -1.43
C LYS A 106 4.71 27.98 -2.64
N THR A 107 6.03 28.00 -2.54
CA THR A 107 6.90 27.23 -3.42
C THR A 107 7.12 25.86 -2.82
N VAL A 108 7.11 24.85 -3.68
CA VAL A 108 7.29 23.44 -3.34
C VAL A 108 8.53 22.88 -4.02
N THR A 109 9.21 21.95 -3.36
CA THR A 109 10.44 21.32 -3.88
C THR A 109 10.32 19.81 -3.81
N CYS A 110 10.27 19.17 -4.99
CA CYS A 110 10.29 17.72 -5.12
C CYS A 110 11.31 17.28 -6.17
N TYR A 111 12.24 16.40 -5.78
CA TYR A 111 13.17 15.75 -6.70
C TYR A 111 12.91 14.25 -6.75
N LEU A 112 13.13 13.66 -7.92
CA LEU A 112 13.00 12.22 -8.13
C LEU A 112 14.34 11.66 -8.60
N SER A 113 14.75 10.53 -8.03
CA SER A 113 15.77 9.69 -8.67
C SER A 113 15.19 9.00 -9.92
N PRO A 114 16.00 8.26 -10.70
CA PRO A 114 15.46 7.35 -11.70
C PRO A 114 14.41 6.42 -11.08
N ILE A 115 13.28 6.30 -11.77
CA ILE A 115 12.20 5.36 -11.43
C ILE A 115 12.58 4.02 -12.02
N LYS A 116 12.64 2.99 -11.18
CA LYS A 116 13.05 1.64 -11.58
C LYS A 116 11.85 0.73 -11.58
N ALA A 117 11.64 -0.01 -12.68
CA ALA A 117 10.78 -1.17 -12.65
C ALA A 117 11.48 -2.27 -11.85
N ILE A 118 10.82 -2.84 -10.84
CA ILE A 118 11.38 -3.84 -9.92
C ILE A 118 10.48 -5.08 -9.86
N PRO A 119 11.05 -6.28 -9.65
CA PRO A 119 10.26 -7.49 -9.51
C PRO A 119 9.42 -7.45 -8.23
N ARG A 120 8.27 -8.13 -8.27
CA ARG A 120 7.51 -8.48 -7.06
C ARG A 120 7.97 -9.86 -6.62
N VAL A 121 8.13 -10.06 -5.32
CA VAL A 121 8.50 -11.34 -4.74
C VAL A 121 7.41 -11.74 -3.74
N GLU A 122 7.10 -13.03 -3.69
CA GLU A 122 6.33 -13.57 -2.58
C GLU A 122 7.23 -13.65 -1.36
N GLN A 123 6.69 -13.26 -0.22
CA GLN A 123 7.41 -13.20 1.05
C GLN A 123 6.50 -13.72 2.16
N THR A 124 7.08 -14.55 3.01
CA THR A 124 6.46 -15.01 4.24
C THR A 124 6.74 -14.00 5.35
N VAL A 125 5.69 -13.61 6.07
CA VAL A 125 5.79 -12.82 7.30
C VAL A 125 5.86 -13.79 8.47
N THR A 126 6.98 -13.81 9.18
CA THR A 126 7.19 -14.69 10.33
C THR A 126 6.98 -13.92 11.63
N ASN A 127 6.24 -14.51 12.56
CA ASN A 127 6.00 -14.00 13.91
C ASN A 127 5.58 -12.52 13.92
N PRO A 128 4.52 -12.12 13.18
CA PRO A 128 4.11 -10.73 13.17
C PRO A 128 3.65 -10.29 14.57
N SER A 129 3.90 -9.02 14.89
CA SER A 129 3.49 -8.41 16.15
C SER A 129 2.90 -7.03 15.91
N ILE A 130 1.88 -6.71 16.68
CA ILE A 130 1.23 -5.40 16.73
C ILE A 130 1.51 -4.77 18.08
N THR A 131 2.02 -3.54 18.09
CA THR A 131 2.20 -2.74 19.30
C THR A 131 1.28 -1.53 19.26
N LEU A 132 0.53 -1.31 20.35
CA LEU A 132 -0.32 -0.15 20.56
C LEU A 132 -0.31 0.22 22.05
N GLY A 133 -0.13 1.51 22.35
CA GLY A 133 -0.09 2.00 23.74
C GLY A 133 1.01 1.35 24.60
N GLY A 134 2.09 0.86 23.98
CA GLY A 134 3.16 0.12 24.67
C GLY A 134 2.86 -1.37 24.91
N THR A 135 1.63 -1.81 24.68
CA THR A 135 1.23 -3.23 24.75
C THR A 135 1.50 -3.89 23.42
N THR A 136 2.08 -5.10 23.43
CA THR A 136 2.41 -5.85 22.21
C THR A 136 1.77 -7.22 22.24
N ILE A 137 1.12 -7.57 21.14
CA ILE A 137 0.63 -8.91 20.83
C ILE A 137 1.43 -9.48 19.67
N THR A 138 1.87 -10.74 19.79
CA THR A 138 2.66 -11.45 18.77
C THR A 138 1.92 -12.70 18.34
N PHE A 139 1.94 -13.00 17.04
CA PHE A 139 1.30 -14.18 16.48
C PHE A 139 2.39 -15.19 16.09
N PRO A 140 2.60 -16.29 16.84
CA PRO A 140 3.69 -17.24 16.60
C PRO A 140 3.41 -18.14 15.39
N VAL A 141 3.44 -17.55 14.19
CA VAL A 141 3.05 -18.18 12.93
C VAL A 141 3.78 -17.57 11.74
N GLU A 142 3.88 -18.35 10.68
CA GLU A 142 4.26 -17.90 9.35
C GLU A 142 3.01 -17.60 8.53
N ILE A 143 2.95 -16.41 7.93
CA ILE A 143 1.87 -15.97 7.04
C ILE A 143 2.46 -15.81 5.65
N GLU A 144 2.11 -16.73 4.75
CA GLU A 144 2.52 -16.67 3.35
C GLU A 144 1.78 -15.56 2.58
N THR A 145 2.32 -15.13 1.45
CA THR A 145 1.68 -14.11 0.60
C THR A 145 0.26 -14.53 0.21
N GLY A 146 -0.72 -13.70 0.56
CA GLY A 146 -2.14 -13.92 0.30
C GLY A 146 -2.88 -14.66 1.41
N GLN A 147 -2.19 -15.26 2.38
CA GLN A 147 -2.83 -15.69 3.63
C GLN A 147 -3.22 -14.47 4.48
N TYR A 148 -4.15 -14.67 5.39
CA TYR A 148 -4.56 -13.63 6.34
C TYR A 148 -4.94 -14.23 7.68
N LEU A 149 -4.74 -13.45 8.75
CA LEU A 149 -5.04 -13.83 10.12
C LEU A 149 -6.19 -12.97 10.64
N GLU A 150 -7.19 -13.60 11.25
CA GLU A 150 -8.24 -12.93 12.00
C GLU A 150 -8.03 -13.18 13.50
N LEU A 151 -8.07 -12.12 14.30
CA LEU A 151 -8.10 -12.18 15.76
C LEU A 151 -9.41 -11.51 16.22
N ARG A 152 -10.27 -12.28 16.87
CA ARG A 152 -11.50 -11.77 17.51
C ARG A 152 -11.38 -11.74 19.04
N ASP A 153 -10.65 -12.69 19.59
CA ASP A 153 -10.42 -12.90 21.03
C ASP A 153 -9.12 -13.72 21.20
N PRO A 154 -8.44 -13.75 22.38
CA PRO A 154 -7.24 -14.58 22.55
C PRO A 154 -7.48 -16.07 22.26
N ASP A 155 -8.72 -16.55 22.43
CA ASP A 155 -9.13 -17.92 22.12
C ASP A 155 -9.71 -18.09 20.71
N ASP A 156 -9.93 -17.00 19.95
CA ASP A 156 -10.45 -16.99 18.58
C ASP A 156 -9.48 -16.26 17.64
N CYS A 157 -8.35 -16.92 17.37
CA CYS A 157 -7.35 -16.46 16.41
C CYS A 157 -7.11 -17.54 15.34
N LYS A 158 -7.36 -17.17 14.08
CA LYS A 158 -7.41 -18.09 12.94
C LYS A 158 -6.57 -17.56 11.78
N LEU A 159 -5.74 -18.45 11.23
CA LEU A 159 -5.04 -18.23 9.97
C LEU A 159 -5.85 -18.87 8.83
N TYR A 160 -6.07 -18.10 7.77
CA TYR A 160 -6.76 -18.51 6.58
C TYR A 160 -5.84 -18.52 5.36
N SER A 161 -6.14 -19.40 4.42
CA SER A 161 -5.46 -19.49 3.13
C SER A 161 -5.86 -18.31 2.24
N ARG A 162 -5.15 -18.14 1.11
CA ARG A 162 -5.52 -17.16 0.08
C ARG A 162 -6.93 -17.38 -0.50
N THR A 163 -7.49 -18.58 -0.37
CA THR A 163 -8.85 -18.91 -0.82
C THR A 163 -9.89 -18.87 0.31
N GLY A 164 -9.49 -18.48 1.52
CA GLY A 164 -10.38 -18.35 2.69
C GLY A 164 -10.61 -19.65 3.46
N GLU A 165 -9.82 -20.70 3.19
CA GLU A 165 -9.89 -21.96 3.93
C GLU A 165 -9.16 -21.80 5.28
N LEU A 166 -9.72 -22.35 6.36
CA LEU A 166 -9.04 -22.36 7.66
C LEU A 166 -7.77 -23.22 7.54
N VAL A 167 -6.61 -22.59 7.76
CA VAL A 167 -5.31 -23.27 7.81
C VAL A 167 -5.04 -23.79 9.21
N ARG A 168 -5.22 -22.94 10.22
CA ARG A 168 -5.05 -23.30 11.63
C ARG A 168 -5.67 -22.30 12.58
N GLU A 169 -5.98 -22.77 13.77
CA GLU A 169 -6.15 -21.94 14.96
C GLU A 169 -4.80 -21.77 15.67
N LEU A 170 -4.61 -20.63 16.31
CA LEU A 170 -3.42 -20.35 17.13
C LEU A 170 -3.82 -19.52 18.35
N ARG A 171 -2.93 -19.50 19.34
CA ARG A 171 -3.01 -18.55 20.46
C ARG A 171 -1.92 -17.51 20.25
N PRO A 172 -2.25 -16.21 20.28
CA PRO A 172 -1.24 -15.17 20.28
C PRO A 172 -0.50 -15.12 21.62
N ASP A 173 0.72 -14.61 21.59
CA ASP A 173 1.53 -14.32 22.77
C ASP A 173 1.38 -12.85 23.17
N GLY A 174 1.12 -12.60 24.45
CA GLY A 174 0.89 -11.26 25.00
C GLY A 174 -0.59 -10.86 25.06
N ASP A 175 -0.85 -9.67 25.62
CA ASP A 175 -2.20 -9.16 25.81
C ASP A 175 -2.72 -8.46 24.54
N ILE A 176 -4.03 -8.58 24.27
CA ILE A 176 -4.67 -7.79 23.21
C ILE A 176 -4.64 -6.31 23.61
N PRO A 177 -4.04 -5.43 22.80
CA PRO A 177 -4.01 -4.01 23.12
C PRO A 177 -5.40 -3.38 23.03
N VAL A 178 -5.69 -2.48 23.97
CA VAL A 178 -6.96 -1.74 24.02
C VAL A 178 -6.81 -0.41 23.28
N LEU A 179 -7.79 -0.10 22.43
CA LEU A 179 -7.86 1.20 21.77
C LEU A 179 -8.27 2.28 22.78
N GLU A 180 -7.54 3.38 22.79
CA GLU A 180 -7.89 4.57 23.56
C GLU A 180 -8.80 5.50 22.76
N ALA A 181 -9.54 6.37 23.44
CA ALA A 181 -10.32 7.40 22.78
C ALA A 181 -9.39 8.36 21.99
N GLY A 182 -9.69 8.57 20.71
CA GLY A 182 -8.95 9.48 19.84
C GLY A 182 -7.83 8.80 19.03
N LYS A 183 -6.72 9.52 18.82
CA LYS A 183 -5.63 9.06 17.95
C LYS A 183 -4.86 7.93 18.64
N ASN A 184 -4.80 6.78 17.98
CA ASN A 184 -3.96 5.65 18.37
C ASN A 184 -2.79 5.51 17.39
N GLU A 185 -1.60 5.18 17.90
CA GLU A 185 -0.43 4.87 17.09
C GLU A 185 -0.17 3.37 17.14
N LEU A 186 -0.22 2.74 15.96
CA LEU A 186 -0.01 1.32 15.77
C LEU A 186 1.35 1.10 15.12
N ALA A 187 2.14 0.17 15.68
CA ALA A 187 3.35 -0.32 15.06
C ALA A 187 3.20 -1.79 14.67
N PHE A 188 3.60 -2.11 13.44
CA PHE A 188 3.70 -3.48 12.96
C PHE A 188 5.18 -3.89 12.90
N ARG A 189 5.48 -5.10 13.37
CA ARG A 189 6.79 -5.73 13.24
C ARG A 189 6.61 -7.20 12.89
N CYS A 190 7.68 -7.81 12.42
CA CYS A 190 7.76 -9.24 12.12
C CYS A 190 9.26 -9.61 12.06
N GLU A 191 9.58 -10.89 11.91
CA GLU A 191 10.96 -11.41 11.93
C GLU A 191 11.48 -11.87 10.56
N GLY A 192 12.77 -11.62 10.29
CA GLY A 192 13.57 -12.30 9.26
C GLY A 192 13.12 -12.10 7.80
N PHE A 193 13.74 -11.16 7.07
CA PHE A 193 13.27 -10.82 5.73
C PHE A 193 14.37 -10.57 4.70
N PRO A 194 14.27 -11.16 3.49
CA PRO A 194 15.16 -10.83 2.38
C PRO A 194 14.85 -9.46 1.74
N CYS A 195 13.65 -8.93 1.93
CA CYS A 195 13.17 -7.63 1.42
C CYS A 195 12.25 -6.94 2.44
N ARG A 196 11.81 -5.70 2.16
CA ARG A 196 10.94 -4.95 3.09
C ARG A 196 9.59 -5.66 3.24
N PRO A 197 9.21 -6.14 4.44
CA PRO A 197 7.94 -6.83 4.63
C PRO A 197 6.77 -5.87 4.44
N ARG A 198 5.67 -6.40 3.92
CA ARG A 198 4.41 -5.67 3.74
C ARG A 198 3.27 -6.50 4.30
N ALA A 199 2.42 -5.85 5.08
CA ALA A 199 1.20 -6.43 5.61
C ALA A 199 0.10 -5.37 5.57
N TYR A 200 -1.14 -5.80 5.32
CA TYR A 200 -2.31 -4.98 5.48
C TYR A 200 -2.93 -5.26 6.84
N VAL A 201 -2.89 -4.28 7.74
CA VAL A 201 -3.43 -4.40 9.09
C VAL A 201 -4.75 -3.64 9.14
N THR A 202 -5.84 -4.35 9.40
CA THR A 202 -7.15 -3.75 9.65
C THR A 202 -7.46 -3.86 11.14
N VAL A 203 -7.80 -2.73 11.75
CA VAL A 203 -8.30 -2.67 13.11
C VAL A 203 -9.79 -2.36 13.03
N ILE A 204 -10.60 -3.19 13.66
CA ILE A 204 -12.05 -2.99 13.79
C ILE A 204 -12.29 -2.59 15.24
N SER A 205 -12.76 -1.36 15.46
CA SER A 205 -13.16 -0.90 16.79
C SER A 205 -14.64 -1.15 17.02
N GLU A 206 -14.98 -1.60 18.22
CA GLU A 206 -16.35 -1.64 18.72
C GLU A 206 -16.47 -0.81 20.00
N GLY A 207 -17.67 -0.30 20.28
CA GLY A 207 -17.95 0.48 21.47
C GLY A 207 -19.46 0.63 21.65
N ASP A 208 -19.87 0.98 22.86
CA ASP A 208 -21.29 1.10 23.22
C ASP A 208 -21.95 2.36 22.64
N GLU A 209 -21.16 3.32 22.15
CA GLU A 209 -21.69 4.51 21.48
C GLU A 209 -22.16 4.17 20.05
N VAL A 210 -23.46 4.31 19.83
CA VAL A 210 -24.04 4.24 18.48
C VAL A 210 -23.53 5.43 17.67
N VAL A 211 -22.58 5.18 16.77
CA VAL A 211 -22.15 6.17 15.78
C VAL A 211 -23.33 6.46 14.86
N ARG A 212 -24.00 7.61 15.05
CA ARG A 212 -24.99 8.10 14.09
C ARG A 212 -24.26 8.44 12.79
N ARG A 213 -24.56 7.69 11.73
CA ARG A 213 -24.16 8.01 10.35
C ARG A 213 -24.92 9.22 9.84
#